data_AF-A0A382AD90-F1
#
_entry.id   AF-A0A382AD90-F1
#
_cell.length_a   1.000
_cell.length_b   1.000
_cell.length_c   1.000
_cell.angle_alpha   90.00
_cell.angle_beta   90.00
_cell.angle_gamma   90.00
#
_symmetry.space_group_name_H-M   'P 1'
#
loop_
_entity.id
_entity.type
_entity.pdbx_description
1 polymer ?
#
loop_
_entity_poly.entity_id
_entity_poly.type
_entity_poly.pdbx_seq_one_letter_code
_entity_poly.pdbx_strand_id
1 'polypeptide(L)'
;MIEAVKDDNLEPMICIGSAQEGRTKDNPFTTEERRIMVEAVVSCLDCEYQIYEIPDVNNNNLYVSHLKTFVPDFDTIYSGNTLVLKLFKAAGHKIVMPEMVNREVWEGAAIRQAMTEGDEWETAVP
;
A
#
# COMPACT_ATOMS: atom_id res chain seq x y z
N MET A 1 -1.92 -5.42 8.26
CA MET A 1 -1.91 -5.94 6.87
C MET A 1 -0.64 -6.71 6.57
N ILE A 2 0.55 -6.12 6.72
CA ILE A 2 1.83 -6.83 6.46
C ILE A 2 1.96 -8.06 7.37
N GLU A 3 1.59 -7.95 8.65
CA GLU A 3 1.53 -9.10 9.57
C GLU A 3 0.60 -10.21 9.07
N ALA A 4 -0.56 -9.89 8.47
CA ALA A 4 -1.46 -10.90 7.92
C ALA A 4 -0.82 -11.69 6.77
N VAL A 5 0.06 -11.06 5.97
CA VAL A 5 0.84 -11.76 4.95
C VAL A 5 1.85 -12.72 5.60
N LYS A 6 2.48 -12.29 6.70
CA LYS A 6 3.41 -13.13 7.48
C LYS A 6 2.71 -14.31 8.14
N ASP A 7 1.51 -14.11 8.69
CA ASP A 7 0.71 -15.15 9.33
C ASP A 7 0.33 -16.26 8.33
N ASP A 8 0.17 -15.89 7.05
CA ASP A 8 -0.02 -16.83 5.93
C ASP A 8 1.30 -17.48 5.45
N ASN A 9 2.43 -17.22 6.12
CA ASN A 9 3.79 -17.67 5.79
C ASN A 9 4.25 -17.26 4.37
N LEU A 10 3.91 -16.03 3.97
CA LEU A 10 4.30 -15.44 2.68
C LEU A 10 5.27 -14.28 2.88
N GLU A 11 6.11 -14.03 1.87
CA GLU A 11 6.98 -12.86 1.80
C GLU A 11 6.22 -11.65 1.22
N PRO A 12 6.16 -10.51 1.93
CA PRO A 12 5.44 -9.34 1.44
C PRO A 12 6.13 -8.65 0.24
N MET A 13 5.40 -8.51 -0.85
CA MET A 13 5.72 -7.57 -1.94
C MET A 13 4.89 -6.30 -1.78
N ILE A 14 5.53 -5.24 -1.32
CA ILE A 14 4.86 -3.98 -0.97
C ILE A 14 4.90 -3.04 -2.17
N CYS A 15 3.73 -2.65 -2.67
CA CYS A 15 3.61 -1.73 -3.79
C CYS A 15 3.29 -0.31 -3.30
N ILE A 16 4.20 0.62 -3.50
CA ILE A 16 3.96 2.06 -3.31
C ILE A 16 3.28 2.59 -4.57
N GLY A 17 1.96 2.76 -4.51
CA GLY A 17 1.15 3.31 -5.60
C GLY A 17 1.31 4.83 -5.78
N SER A 18 0.83 5.35 -6.91
CA SER A 18 0.98 6.76 -7.29
C SER A 18 2.44 7.23 -7.17
N ALA A 19 3.38 6.41 -7.64
CA ALA A 19 4.81 6.64 -7.48
C ALA A 19 5.35 7.88 -8.22
N GLN A 20 4.58 8.43 -9.16
CA GLN A 20 4.91 9.70 -9.82
C GLN A 20 4.49 10.93 -9.00
N GLU A 21 3.63 10.75 -7.98
CA GLU A 21 3.10 11.84 -7.18
C GLU A 21 4.05 12.22 -6.03
N GLY A 22 3.95 13.47 -5.62
CA GLY A 22 4.64 14.02 -4.47
C GLY A 22 4.41 15.53 -4.37
N ARG A 23 4.55 16.09 -3.17
CA ARG A 23 4.37 17.53 -2.91
C ARG A 23 2.98 18.06 -3.31
N THR A 24 1.94 17.23 -3.17
CA THR A 24 0.53 17.66 -3.32
C THR A 24 -0.23 17.48 -2.01
N LYS A 25 -1.44 18.03 -1.90
CA LYS A 25 -2.27 17.86 -0.70
C LYS A 25 -2.63 16.39 -0.43
N ASP A 26 -2.88 15.63 -1.50
CA ASP A 26 -3.27 14.22 -1.40
C ASP A 26 -2.07 13.27 -1.35
N ASN A 27 -0.92 13.69 -1.91
CA ASN A 27 0.35 12.98 -1.88
C ASN A 27 1.47 13.93 -1.42
N PRO A 28 1.55 14.25 -0.11
CA PRO A 28 2.51 15.23 0.39
C PRO A 28 3.95 14.75 0.28
N PHE A 29 4.17 13.45 0.40
CA PHE A 29 5.48 12.80 0.39
C PHE A 29 5.85 12.30 -1.00
N THR A 30 7.13 12.42 -1.35
CA THR A 30 7.68 11.80 -2.55
C THR A 30 7.71 10.28 -2.38
N THR A 31 7.91 9.56 -3.48
CA THR A 31 8.05 8.10 -3.45
C THR A 31 9.26 7.64 -2.65
N GLU A 32 10.36 8.39 -2.72
CA GLU A 32 11.55 8.13 -1.90
C GLU A 32 11.28 8.31 -0.41
N GLU A 33 10.58 9.38 -0.03
CA GLU A 33 10.19 9.59 1.37
C GLU A 33 9.27 8.46 1.88
N ARG A 34 8.30 8.05 1.05
CA ARG A 34 7.39 6.92 1.38
C ARG A 34 8.13 5.60 1.48
N ARG A 35 9.12 5.36 0.62
CA ARG A 35 10.00 4.19 0.67
C ARG A 35 10.72 4.12 2.01
N ILE A 36 11.36 5.21 2.42
CA ILE A 36 12.07 5.28 3.70
C ILE A 36 11.12 5.02 4.87
N MET A 37 9.92 5.58 4.85
CA MET A 37 8.90 5.34 5.89
C MET A 37 8.51 3.87 5.97
N VAL A 38 8.23 3.23 4.83
CA VAL A 38 7.85 1.81 4.79
C VAL A 38 9.02 0.93 5.26
N GLU A 39 10.24 1.20 4.80
CA GLU A 39 11.44 0.44 5.21
C GLU A 39 11.70 0.56 6.70
N ALA A 40 11.52 1.74 7.30
CA ALA A 40 11.68 1.94 8.74
C ALA A 40 10.71 1.05 9.56
N VAL A 41 9.49 0.83 9.06
CA VAL A 41 8.49 -0.02 9.74
C VAL A 41 8.75 -1.50 9.48
N VAL A 42 8.99 -1.87 8.22
CA VAL A 42 9.07 -3.27 7.80
C VAL A 42 10.40 -3.90 8.18
N SER A 43 11.49 -3.14 8.27
CA SER A 43 12.77 -3.65 8.77
C SER A 43 12.73 -4.11 10.23
N CYS A 44 11.75 -3.65 11.02
CA CYS A 44 11.50 -4.16 12.36
C CYS A 44 10.71 -5.47 12.37
N LEU A 45 10.09 -5.85 11.25
CA LEU A 45 9.44 -7.13 11.07
C LEU A 45 10.50 -8.14 10.64
N ASP A 46 10.76 -9.14 11.47
CA ASP A 46 11.69 -10.24 11.16
C ASP A 46 11.14 -11.10 10.01
N CYS A 47 11.27 -10.63 8.77
CA CYS A 47 10.88 -11.28 7.52
C CYS A 47 11.56 -10.62 6.31
N GLU A 48 11.78 -11.40 5.26
CA GLU A 48 12.16 -10.90 3.94
C GLU A 48 11.00 -10.11 3.31
N TYR A 49 11.32 -9.04 2.59
CA TYR A 49 10.33 -8.21 1.89
C TYR A 49 10.95 -7.56 0.65
N GLN A 50 10.10 -7.23 -0.32
CA GLN A 50 10.48 -6.36 -1.44
C GLN A 50 9.52 -5.17 -1.55
N ILE A 51 10.02 -4.04 -2.02
CA ILE A 51 9.22 -2.83 -2.22
C ILE A 51 9.34 -2.35 -3.66
N TYR A 52 8.19 -2.15 -4.31
CA TYR A 52 8.09 -1.73 -5.70
C TYR A 52 7.33 -0.42 -5.84
N GLU A 53 7.72 0.40 -6.82
CA GLU A 53 7.10 1.68 -7.12
C GLU A 53 6.20 1.54 -8.32
N ILE A 54 4.90 1.80 -8.13
CA ILE A 54 3.90 1.60 -9.16
C ILE A 54 3.33 2.97 -9.55
N PRO A 55 3.75 3.55 -10.69
CA PRO A 55 3.14 4.76 -11.19
C PRO A 55 1.71 4.47 -11.70
N ASP A 56 0.86 5.50 -11.70
CA ASP A 56 -0.54 5.34 -12.15
C ASP A 56 -0.63 5.18 -13.68
N VAL A 57 -1.56 4.33 -14.14
CA VAL A 57 -1.82 4.08 -15.57
C VAL A 57 -3.10 4.75 -16.09
N ASN A 58 -3.82 5.50 -15.24
CA ASN A 58 -5.07 6.22 -15.54
C ASN A 58 -6.12 5.39 -16.31
N ASN A 59 -6.07 4.07 -16.18
CA ASN A 59 -7.00 3.14 -16.82
C ASN A 59 -7.07 1.84 -16.00
N ASN A 60 -8.20 1.65 -15.31
CA ASN A 60 -8.41 0.49 -14.45
C ASN A 60 -8.29 -0.85 -15.19
N ASN A 61 -8.67 -0.91 -16.48
CA ASN A 61 -8.61 -2.14 -17.27
C ASN A 61 -7.16 -2.58 -17.54
N LEU A 62 -6.21 -1.64 -17.51
CA LEU A 62 -4.79 -1.92 -17.72
C LEU A 62 -4.03 -2.07 -16.41
N TYR A 63 -4.66 -1.79 -15.26
CA TYR A 63 -3.96 -1.72 -13.97
C TYR A 63 -3.24 -3.03 -13.61
N VAL A 64 -3.89 -4.18 -13.81
CA VAL A 64 -3.27 -5.49 -13.50
C VAL A 64 -2.05 -5.75 -14.39
N SER A 65 -2.18 -5.57 -15.70
CA SER A 65 -1.06 -5.76 -16.64
C SER A 65 0.06 -4.77 -16.40
N HIS A 66 -0.30 -3.53 -16.04
CA HIS A 66 0.66 -2.46 -15.73
C HIS A 66 1.44 -2.79 -14.46
N LEU A 67 0.78 -3.14 -13.36
CA LEU A 67 1.46 -3.52 -12.12
C LEU A 67 2.45 -4.68 -12.35
N LYS A 68 2.06 -5.68 -13.14
CA LYS A 68 2.90 -6.82 -13.51
C LYS A 68 4.17 -6.47 -14.29
N THR A 69 4.31 -5.26 -14.86
CA THR A 69 5.58 -4.86 -15.50
C THR A 69 6.64 -4.41 -14.49
N PHE A 70 6.26 -4.16 -13.23
CA PHE A 70 7.16 -3.62 -12.20
C PHE A 70 7.55 -4.66 -11.14
N VAL A 71 6.78 -5.75 -11.04
CA VAL A 71 6.95 -6.76 -9.98
C VAL A 71 7.16 -8.14 -10.58
N PRO A 72 7.87 -9.04 -9.89
CA PRO A 72 7.91 -10.47 -10.21
C PRO A 72 6.52 -11.12 -10.18
N ASP A 73 6.43 -12.38 -10.60
CA ASP A 73 5.18 -13.13 -10.49
C ASP A 73 4.72 -13.27 -9.02
N PHE A 74 3.40 -13.22 -8.84
CA PHE A 74 2.75 -13.31 -7.54
C PHE A 74 1.40 -14.01 -7.66
N ASP A 75 0.96 -14.63 -6.56
CA ASP A 75 -0.26 -15.45 -6.52
C ASP A 75 -1.45 -14.78 -5.82
N THR A 76 -1.17 -14.01 -4.76
CA THR A 76 -2.19 -13.52 -3.82
C THR A 76 -2.06 -12.02 -3.62
N ILE A 77 -3.19 -11.30 -3.73
CA ILE A 77 -3.28 -9.86 -3.51
C ILE A 77 -3.98 -9.57 -2.19
N TYR A 78 -3.29 -8.81 -1.33
CA TYR A 78 -3.84 -8.25 -0.10
C TYR A 78 -4.17 -6.78 -0.34
N SER A 79 -5.43 -6.38 -0.15
CA SER A 79 -5.81 -4.98 -0.29
C SER A 79 -7.06 -4.64 0.50
N GLY A 80 -7.10 -3.43 1.07
CA GLY A 80 -8.33 -2.83 1.61
C GLY A 80 -9.18 -2.12 0.55
N ASN A 81 -8.70 -2.03 -0.70
CA ASN A 81 -9.39 -1.35 -1.78
C ASN A 81 -10.21 -2.34 -2.62
N THR A 82 -11.54 -2.20 -2.58
CA THR A 82 -12.46 -3.11 -3.28
C THR A 82 -12.33 -3.09 -4.80
N LEU A 83 -11.89 -1.97 -5.40
CA LEU A 83 -11.63 -1.90 -6.84
C LEU A 83 -10.40 -2.74 -7.21
N VAL A 84 -9.30 -2.59 -6.47
CA VAL A 84 -8.07 -3.38 -6.67
C VAL A 84 -8.38 -4.88 -6.58
N LEU A 85 -9.09 -5.31 -5.53
CA LEU A 85 -9.49 -6.70 -5.37
C LEU A 85 -10.35 -7.21 -6.53
N LYS A 86 -11.31 -6.42 -7.03
CA LYS A 86 -12.15 -6.79 -8.18
C LYS A 86 -11.32 -7.00 -9.45
N LEU A 87 -10.39 -6.08 -9.73
CA LEU A 87 -9.54 -6.14 -10.92
C LEU A 87 -8.65 -7.39 -10.89
N PHE A 88 -8.00 -7.67 -9.76
CA PHE A 88 -7.13 -8.84 -9.62
C PHE A 88 -7.89 -10.16 -9.60
N LYS A 89 -9.06 -10.21 -8.96
CA LYS A 89 -9.94 -11.38 -9.01
C LYS A 89 -10.38 -11.71 -10.44
N ALA A 90 -10.75 -10.69 -11.22
CA ALA A 90 -11.11 -10.87 -12.63
C ALA A 90 -9.95 -11.37 -13.49
N ALA A 91 -8.71 -11.05 -13.10
CA ALA A 91 -7.49 -11.55 -13.74
C ALA A 91 -7.01 -12.91 -13.20
N GLY A 92 -7.79 -13.58 -12.35
CA GLY A 92 -7.52 -14.95 -11.88
C GLY A 92 -6.64 -15.06 -10.62
N HIS A 93 -6.35 -13.96 -9.93
CA HIS A 93 -5.55 -13.97 -8.71
C HIS A 93 -6.36 -14.35 -7.48
N LYS A 94 -5.69 -14.91 -6.48
CA LYS A 94 -6.27 -15.03 -5.13
C LYS A 94 -6.34 -13.64 -4.51
N ILE A 95 -7.43 -13.36 -3.83
CA ILE A 95 -7.63 -12.07 -3.16
C ILE A 95 -7.89 -12.27 -1.69
N VAL A 96 -7.26 -11.43 -0.87
CA VAL A 96 -7.46 -11.38 0.58
C VAL A 96 -7.78 -9.94 0.94
N MET A 97 -8.92 -9.76 1.61
CA MET A 97 -9.26 -8.50 2.25
C MET A 97 -8.97 -8.68 3.74
N PRO A 98 -7.83 -8.19 4.23
CA PRO A 98 -7.51 -8.31 5.65
C PRO A 98 -8.49 -7.47 6.48
N GLU A 99 -8.65 -7.84 7.75
CA GLU A 99 -9.40 -7.02 8.69
C GLU A 99 -8.74 -5.64 8.80
N MET A 100 -9.52 -4.59 8.53
CA MET A 100 -9.05 -3.22 8.56
C MET A 100 -9.37 -2.64 9.94
N VAL A 101 -8.33 -2.46 10.75
CA VAL A 101 -8.45 -1.95 12.12
C VAL A 101 -8.44 -0.42 12.10
N ASN A 102 -9.28 0.20 12.94
CA ASN A 102 -9.31 1.63 13.23
C ASN A 102 -9.30 2.57 12.00
N ARG A 103 -10.10 2.24 10.97
CA ARG A 103 -10.11 2.96 9.67
C ARG A 103 -10.38 4.46 9.78
N GLU A 104 -11.17 4.90 10.76
CA GLU A 104 -11.49 6.32 10.92
C GLU A 104 -10.25 7.15 11.29
N VAL A 105 -9.27 6.54 11.95
CA VAL A 105 -8.05 7.22 12.44
C VAL A 105 -6.84 6.89 11.58
N TRP A 106 -6.67 5.64 11.14
CA TRP A 106 -5.47 5.16 10.45
C TRP A 106 -5.53 5.29 8.93
N GLU A 107 -6.56 5.94 8.39
CA GLU A 107 -6.61 6.27 6.97
C GLU A 107 -5.78 7.50 6.66
N GLY A 108 -4.95 7.43 5.61
CA GLY A 108 -4.03 8.51 5.26
C GLY A 108 -4.71 9.87 5.01
N ALA A 109 -5.99 9.88 4.59
CA ALA A 109 -6.75 11.13 4.47
C ALA A 109 -7.02 11.78 5.83
N ALA A 110 -7.38 11.00 6.84
CA ALA A 110 -7.61 11.47 8.21
C ALA A 110 -6.29 11.95 8.85
N ILE A 111 -5.20 11.18 8.70
CA ILE A 111 -3.87 11.57 9.19
C ILE A 111 -3.43 12.90 8.57
N ARG A 112 -3.55 13.07 7.25
CA ARG A 112 -3.20 14.33 6.57
C ARG A 112 -4.07 15.51 7.00
N GLN A 113 -5.35 15.26 7.28
CA GLN A 113 -6.24 16.28 7.83
C GLN A 113 -5.77 16.73 9.21
N ALA A 114 -5.53 15.79 10.13
CA ALA A 114 -5.00 16.06 11.46
C ALA A 114 -3.66 16.83 11.43
N MET A 115 -2.74 16.45 10.53
CA MET A 115 -1.49 17.20 10.30
C MET A 115 -1.73 18.65 9.89
N THR A 116 -2.75 18.90 9.06
CA THR A 116 -3.07 20.24 8.56
C THR A 116 -3.76 21.09 9.63
N GLU A 117 -4.57 20.45 10.48
CA GLU A 117 -5.33 21.07 11.57
C GLU A 117 -4.48 21.28 12.84
N GLY A 118 -3.31 20.64 12.93
CA GLY A 118 -2.41 20.71 14.08
C GLY A 118 -2.82 19.79 15.23
N ASP A 119 -3.59 18.74 14.92
CA ASP A 119 -4.03 17.72 15.86
C ASP A 119 -2.96 16.64 16.07
N GLU A 120 -3.17 15.74 17.05
CA GLU A 120 -2.24 14.66 17.41
C GLU A 120 -2.25 13.48 16.42
N TRP A 121 -1.65 13.68 15.25
CA TRP A 121 -1.59 12.67 14.18
C TRP A 121 -0.48 11.62 14.38
N GLU A 122 0.55 11.93 15.18
CA GLU A 122 1.72 11.08 15.40
C GLU A 122 1.36 9.75 16.07
N THR A 123 0.25 9.70 16.81
CA THR A 123 -0.26 8.47 17.45
C THR A 123 -0.85 7.46 16.47
N ALA A 124 -1.13 7.89 15.23
CA ALA A 124 -1.70 7.08 14.17
C ALA A 124 -0.64 6.43 13.26
N VAL A 125 0.64 6.70 13.49
CA VAL A 125 1.77 6.15 12.74
C VAL A 125 2.80 5.50 13.68
N PRO A 126 3.53 4.47 13.24
CA PRO A 126 4.62 3.86 14.02
C PRO A 126 5.83 4.78 14.23
#